data_AF-H9VNK8-F1
#
_entry.id   AF-H9VNK8-F1
#
_cell.length_a   1.000
_cell.length_b   1.000
_cell.length_c   1.000
_cell.angle_alpha   90.00
_cell.angle_beta   90.00
_cell.angle_gamma   90.00
#
_symmetry.space_group_name_H-M   'P 1'
#
loop_
_entity.id
_entity.type
_entity.pdbx_description
1 polymer ?
#
loop_
_entity_poly.entity_id
_entity_poly.type
_entity_poly.pdbx_seq_one_letter_code
_entity_poly.pdbx_strand_id
1 'polypeptide(L)'
;VVGWGILMPIGAMLARYLRMFESADPAWFYLHAFCQSAGYILGVSGWATGLKLGSDSPGVVYHSHRNIGITLFCFATLQIFALLLRPKKDHKIRKYWNVYHYAIGYSVIILSIINIFKGFDILKPRDKWKHAYIAVIA
;
A
#
# COMPACT_ATOMS: atom_id res chain seq x y z
N VAL A 1 6.03 -2.73 6.92
CA VAL A 1 6.76 -3.47 5.85
C VAL A 1 5.84 -4.44 5.12
N VAL A 2 5.36 -5.53 5.75
CA VAL A 2 4.59 -6.59 5.04
C VAL A 2 3.33 -6.08 4.35
N GLY A 3 2.46 -5.32 5.04
CA GLY A 3 1.20 -4.82 4.47
C GLY A 3 1.40 -3.89 3.27
N TRP A 4 1.65 -2.60 3.53
CA TRP A 4 1.77 -1.63 2.45
C TRP A 4 3.06 -1.71 1.63
N GLY A 5 4.14 -2.26 2.19
CA GLY A 5 5.45 -2.28 1.54
C GLY A 5 5.72 -3.50 0.67
N ILE A 6 4.96 -4.60 0.83
CA ILE A 6 5.18 -5.86 0.10
C ILE A 6 3.89 -6.32 -0.58
N LEU A 7 2.79 -6.50 0.17
CA LEU A 7 1.54 -7.01 -0.41
C LEU A 7 0.91 -6.06 -1.43
N MET A 8 0.94 -4.75 -1.18
CA MET A 8 0.41 -3.75 -2.13
C MET A 8 1.17 -3.76 -3.48
N PRO A 9 2.53 -3.72 -3.52
CA PRO A 9 3.30 -3.93 -4.75
C PRO A 9 3.03 -5.27 -5.42
N ILE A 10 3.03 -6.38 -4.68
CA ILE A 10 2.74 -7.71 -5.26
C ILE A 10 1.37 -7.73 -5.93
N GLY A 11 0.33 -7.21 -5.27
CA GLY A 11 -1.00 -7.10 -5.85
C GLY A 11 -1.02 -6.27 -7.13
N ALA A 12 -0.27 -5.16 -7.18
CA ALA A 12 -0.14 -4.34 -8.38
C ALA A 12 0.58 -5.08 -9.53
N MET A 13 1.64 -5.83 -9.21
CA MET A 13 2.38 -6.65 -10.19
C MET A 13 1.50 -7.79 -10.73
N LEU A 14 0.77 -8.50 -9.88
CA LEU A 14 -0.18 -9.54 -10.29
C LEU A 14 -1.21 -8.97 -11.27
N ALA A 15 -1.81 -7.83 -10.96
CA ALA A 15 -2.74 -7.17 -11.88
C ALA A 15 -2.05 -6.73 -13.18
N ARG A 16 -0.82 -6.24 -13.14
CA ARG A 16 -0.09 -5.76 -14.33
C ARG A 16 0.22 -6.89 -15.31
N TYR A 17 0.73 -8.01 -14.81
CA TYR A 17 1.23 -9.11 -15.65
C TYR A 17 0.17 -10.17 -15.95
N LEU A 18 -0.66 -10.55 -14.97
CA LEU A 18 -1.62 -11.63 -15.18
C LEU A 18 -2.84 -11.20 -16.00
N ARG A 19 -3.26 -9.91 -15.93
CA ARG A 19 -4.41 -9.42 -16.72
C ARG A 19 -4.22 -9.54 -18.24
N MET A 20 -2.99 -9.76 -18.70
CA MET A 20 -2.65 -9.88 -20.12
C MET A 20 -3.06 -11.24 -20.69
N PHE A 21 -3.28 -12.24 -19.83
CA PHE A 21 -3.67 -13.59 -20.23
C PHE A 21 -5.17 -13.77 -20.04
N GLU A 22 -5.89 -14.08 -21.11
CA GLU A 22 -7.34 -14.34 -21.03
C GLU A 22 -7.66 -15.52 -20.12
N SER A 23 -6.82 -16.56 -20.10
CA SER A 23 -6.96 -17.71 -19.20
C SER A 23 -6.84 -17.36 -17.71
N ALA A 24 -6.29 -16.20 -17.37
CA ALA A 24 -6.18 -15.72 -16.01
C ALA A 24 -7.37 -14.84 -15.59
N ASP A 25 -8.37 -14.60 -16.44
CA ASP A 25 -9.62 -13.94 -16.05
C ASP A 25 -10.59 -14.99 -15.45
N PRO A 26 -11.19 -14.77 -14.26
CA PRO A 26 -11.09 -13.60 -13.37
C PRO A 26 -10.00 -13.74 -12.27
N ALA A 27 -9.17 -14.77 -12.30
CA ALA A 27 -8.19 -15.07 -11.25
C ALA A 27 -7.25 -13.90 -10.93
N TRP A 28 -6.72 -13.17 -11.93
CA TRP A 28 -5.86 -12.00 -11.71
C TRP A 28 -6.52 -10.95 -10.82
N PHE A 29 -7.83 -10.75 -10.97
CA PHE A 29 -8.59 -9.75 -10.23
C PHE A 29 -8.75 -10.16 -8.77
N TYR A 30 -9.08 -11.44 -8.52
CA TYR A 30 -9.20 -11.96 -7.16
C TYR A 30 -7.87 -11.97 -6.43
N LEU A 31 -6.79 -12.38 -7.09
CA LEU A 31 -5.44 -12.35 -6.52
C LEU A 31 -5.00 -10.92 -6.18
N HIS A 32 -5.24 -9.97 -7.10
CA HIS A 32 -5.01 -8.55 -6.84
C HIS A 32 -5.83 -8.08 -5.62
N ALA A 33 -7.14 -8.29 -5.63
CA ALA A 33 -8.04 -7.83 -4.57
C ALA A 33 -7.68 -8.44 -3.20
N PHE A 34 -7.29 -9.71 -3.17
CA PHE A 34 -6.81 -10.38 -1.96
C PHE A 34 -5.56 -9.70 -1.41
N CYS A 35 -4.53 -9.50 -2.24
CA CYS A 35 -3.30 -8.80 -1.83
C CYS A 35 -3.58 -7.38 -1.33
N GLN A 36 -4.45 -6.62 -2.01
CA GLN A 36 -4.81 -5.26 -1.59
C GLN A 36 -5.59 -5.26 -0.27
N SER A 37 -6.52 -6.19 -0.08
CA SER A 37 -7.34 -6.26 1.14
C SER A 37 -6.49 -6.68 2.35
N ALA A 38 -5.68 -7.73 2.20
CA ALA A 38 -4.75 -8.18 3.24
C ALA A 38 -3.68 -7.10 3.54
N GLY A 39 -3.13 -6.47 2.49
CA GLY A 39 -2.16 -5.39 2.62
C GLY A 39 -2.74 -4.18 3.35
N TYR A 40 -4.02 -3.85 3.11
CA TYR A 40 -4.71 -2.77 3.79
C TYR A 40 -4.91 -3.09 5.27
N ILE A 41 -5.47 -4.25 5.61
CA ILE A 41 -5.72 -4.66 7.00
C ILE A 41 -4.41 -4.62 7.80
N LEU A 42 -3.35 -5.28 7.33
CA LEU A 42 -2.06 -5.30 8.01
C LEU A 42 -1.42 -3.90 8.11
N GLY A 43 -1.57 -3.08 7.07
CA GLY A 43 -1.07 -1.71 7.06
C GLY A 43 -1.79 -0.80 8.05
N VAL A 44 -3.12 -0.88 8.11
CA VAL A 44 -3.95 -0.14 9.08
C VAL A 44 -3.60 -0.57 10.51
N SER A 45 -3.48 -1.87 10.77
CA SER A 45 -3.05 -2.37 12.08
C SER A 45 -1.69 -1.80 12.48
N GLY A 46 -0.69 -1.85 11.59
CA GLY A 46 0.63 -1.29 11.86
C GLY A 46 0.63 0.22 12.07
N TRP A 47 -0.16 0.95 11.28
CA TRP A 47 -0.34 2.40 11.44
C TRP A 47 -1.00 2.75 12.79
N ALA A 48 -2.07 2.04 13.16
CA ALA A 48 -2.76 2.24 14.44
C ALA A 48 -1.83 1.94 15.63
N THR A 49 -1.05 0.86 15.56
CA THR A 49 -0.01 0.57 16.56
C THR A 49 1.03 1.70 16.63
N GLY A 50 1.48 2.23 15.49
CA GLY A 50 2.40 3.37 15.45
C GLY A 50 1.84 4.63 16.11
N LEU A 51 0.54 4.93 15.91
CA LEU A 51 -0.13 6.04 16.59
C LEU A 51 -0.22 5.82 18.10
N LYS A 52 -0.54 4.60 18.54
CA LYS A 52 -0.63 4.25 19.96
C LYS A 52 0.74 4.34 20.65
N LEU A 53 1.78 3.79 20.04
CA LEU A 53 3.16 3.93 20.56
C LEU A 53 3.60 5.39 20.62
N GLY A 54 3.18 6.21 19.64
CA GLY A 54 3.42 7.64 19.66
C GLY A 54 2.69 8.37 20.79
N SER A 55 1.44 8.00 21.11
CA SER A 55 0.73 8.59 22.26
C SER A 55 1.34 8.19 23.60
N ASP A 56 1.90 6.98 23.66
CA ASP A 56 2.52 6.43 24.87
C ASP A 56 3.98 6.91 25.06
N SER A 57 4.52 7.69 24.11
CA SER A 57 5.90 8.22 24.12
C SER A 57 5.92 9.75 24.13
N PRO A 58 5.51 10.41 25.23
CA PRO A 58 5.45 11.87 25.29
C PRO A 58 6.82 12.51 25.04
N GLY A 59 6.86 13.57 24.23
CA GLY A 59 8.09 14.28 23.86
C GLY A 59 8.85 13.71 22.66
N VAL A 60 8.47 12.54 22.13
CA VAL A 60 9.10 11.95 20.94
C VAL A 60 8.14 11.96 19.76
N VAL A 61 8.34 12.90 18.82
CA VAL A 61 7.49 13.01 17.62
C VAL A 61 8.33 13.08 16.35
N TYR A 62 8.18 12.06 15.50
CA TYR A 62 8.76 12.03 14.17
C TYR A 62 7.76 12.56 13.13
N HIS A 63 7.61 13.88 13.06
CA HIS A 63 6.58 14.55 12.24
C HIS A 63 6.55 14.08 10.78
N SER A 64 7.70 13.99 10.12
CA SER A 64 7.77 13.57 8.71
C SER A 64 7.24 12.15 8.50
N HIS A 65 7.67 11.18 9.32
CA HIS A 65 7.22 9.78 9.24
C HIS A 65 5.72 9.66 9.58
N ARG A 66 5.27 10.38 10.62
CA ARG A 66 3.86 10.39 11.03
C ARG A 66 2.95 10.96 9.94
N ASN A 67 3.31 12.10 9.36
CA ASN A 67 2.50 12.76 8.33
C ASN A 67 2.37 11.88 7.08
N ILE A 68 3.48 11.29 6.62
CA ILE A 68 3.45 10.34 5.49
C ILE A 68 2.60 9.12 5.85
N GLY A 69 2.72 8.58 7.07
CA GLY A 69 1.91 7.47 7.54
C GLY A 69 0.40 7.76 7.54
N ILE A 70 -0.01 8.97 7.92
CA ILE A 70 -1.41 9.41 7.85
C ILE A 70 -1.86 9.56 6.40
N THR A 71 -1.06 10.19 5.54
CA THR A 71 -1.38 10.30 4.10
C THR A 71 -1.52 8.92 3.44
N LEU A 72 -0.64 7.98 3.79
CA LEU A 72 -0.71 6.59 3.34
C LEU A 72 -2.01 5.93 3.77
N PHE A 73 -2.40 6.07 5.04
CA PHE A 73 -3.69 5.55 5.52
C PHE A 73 -4.85 6.10 4.68
N CYS A 74 -4.92 7.43 4.47
CA CYS A 74 -5.97 8.04 3.66
C CYS A 74 -6.00 7.47 2.23
N PHE A 75 -4.85 7.39 1.56
CA PHE A 75 -4.76 6.89 0.18
C PHE A 75 -5.05 5.40 0.07
N ALA A 76 -4.61 4.59 1.03
CA ALA A 76 -4.93 3.17 1.06
C ALA A 76 -6.43 2.93 1.30
N THR A 77 -7.08 3.74 2.13
CA THR A 77 -8.54 3.70 2.33
C THR A 77 -9.29 4.09 1.04
N LEU A 78 -8.82 5.13 0.34
CA LEU A 78 -9.33 5.48 -0.98
C LEU A 78 -9.21 4.30 -1.98
N GLN A 79 -8.11 3.54 -1.93
CA GLN A 79 -7.98 2.33 -2.76
C GLN A 79 -9.03 1.26 -2.45
N ILE A 80 -9.37 1.04 -1.19
CA ILE A 80 -10.46 0.12 -0.83
C ILE A 80 -11.80 0.60 -1.37
N PHE A 81 -12.09 1.90 -1.31
CA PHE A 81 -13.28 2.47 -1.96
C PHE A 81 -13.26 2.30 -3.48
N ALA A 82 -12.09 2.22 -4.11
CA ALA A 82 -12.01 1.96 -5.55
C ALA A 82 -12.67 0.62 -5.91
N LEU A 83 -12.51 -0.42 -5.07
CA LEU A 83 -13.19 -1.71 -5.26
C LEU A 83 -14.71 -1.56 -5.16
N LEU A 84 -15.21 -0.87 -4.13
CA LEU A 84 -16.64 -0.67 -3.89
C LEU A 84 -17.31 0.18 -4.98
N LEU A 85 -16.60 1.20 -5.46
CA LEU A 85 -17.08 2.16 -6.46
C LEU A 85 -16.69 1.76 -7.89
N ARG A 86 -16.27 0.51 -8.12
CA ARG A 86 -15.79 0.03 -9.41
C ARG A 86 -16.92 0.05 -10.46
N PRO A 87 -16.86 0.92 -11.49
CA PRO A 87 -17.90 0.97 -12.51
C PRO A 87 -17.85 -0.25 -13.44
N LYS A 88 -18.97 -0.54 -14.12
CA LYS A 88 -19.01 -1.51 -15.22
C LYS A 88 -18.05 -1.11 -16.35
N LYS A 89 -17.55 -2.10 -17.10
CA LYS A 89 -16.47 -1.93 -18.11
C LYS A 89 -16.86 -0.94 -19.22
N ASP A 90 -18.13 -0.87 -19.56
CA ASP A 90 -18.75 -0.06 -20.62
C ASP A 90 -19.13 1.37 -20.18
N HIS A 91 -19.10 1.68 -18.88
CA HIS A 91 -19.53 2.97 -18.36
C HIS A 91 -18.51 4.09 -18.62
N LYS A 92 -18.95 5.26 -19.10
CA LYS A 92 -18.06 6.41 -19.43
C LYS A 92 -17.15 6.83 -18.27
N ILE A 93 -17.65 6.75 -17.02
CA ILE A 93 -16.89 7.08 -15.81
C ILE A 93 -15.72 6.13 -15.52
N ARG A 94 -15.70 4.93 -16.11
CA ARG A 94 -14.66 3.91 -15.91
C ARG A 94 -13.27 4.46 -16.22
N LYS A 95 -13.16 5.35 -17.22
CA LYS A 95 -11.89 6.01 -17.57
C LYS A 95 -11.36 6.86 -16.42
N TYR A 96 -12.19 7.69 -15.80
CA TYR A 96 -11.80 8.54 -14.67
C TYR A 96 -11.49 7.70 -13.42
N TRP A 97 -12.30 6.66 -13.17
CA TRP A 97 -12.01 5.71 -12.10
C TRP A 97 -10.65 5.03 -12.29
N ASN A 98 -10.28 4.65 -13.52
CA ASN A 98 -8.96 4.04 -13.80
C ASN A 98 -7.82 5.03 -13.50
N VAL A 99 -7.95 6.30 -13.91
CA VAL A 99 -6.95 7.34 -13.62
C VAL A 99 -6.78 7.52 -12.11
N TYR A 100 -7.89 7.67 -11.39
CA TYR A 100 -7.92 7.73 -9.94
C TYR A 100 -7.25 6.52 -9.29
N HIS A 101 -7.68 5.31 -9.66
CA HIS A 101 -7.20 4.06 -9.09
C HIS A 101 -5.69 3.87 -9.33
N TYR A 102 -5.19 4.17 -10.53
CA TYR A 102 -3.76 4.08 -10.82
C TYR A 102 -2.95 5.16 -10.12
N ALA A 103 -3.38 6.43 -10.17
CA ALA A 103 -2.63 7.54 -9.58
C ALA A 103 -2.50 7.36 -8.05
N ILE A 104 -3.61 7.08 -7.36
CA ILE A 104 -3.58 6.82 -5.92
C ILE A 104 -2.79 5.53 -5.63
N GLY A 105 -2.88 4.50 -6.48
CA GLY A 105 -2.25 3.20 -6.24
C GLY A 105 -0.73 3.29 -6.28
N TYR A 106 -0.18 3.94 -7.30
CA TYR A 106 1.25 4.21 -7.37
C TYR A 106 1.72 5.14 -6.25
N SER A 107 0.89 6.13 -5.86
CA SER A 107 1.20 7.01 -4.73
C SER A 107 1.33 6.23 -3.42
N VAL A 108 0.43 5.27 -3.14
CA VAL A 108 0.53 4.38 -1.97
C VAL A 108 1.84 3.61 -1.97
N ILE A 109 2.23 3.02 -3.10
CA ILE A 109 3.48 2.24 -3.20
C ILE A 109 4.71 3.14 -2.94
N ILE A 110 4.82 4.27 -3.63
CA ILE A 110 5.96 5.19 -3.50
C ILE A 110 6.08 5.72 -2.06
N LEU A 111 4.97 6.22 -1.50
CA LEU A 111 4.97 6.75 -0.13
C LEU A 111 5.28 5.65 0.88
N SER A 112 4.86 4.41 0.65
CA SER A 112 5.13 3.28 1.56
C SER A 112 6.62 2.98 1.62
N ILE A 113 7.29 2.93 0.46
CA ILE A 113 8.74 2.73 0.38
C ILE A 113 9.47 3.83 1.14
N ILE A 114 9.15 5.11 0.86
CA ILE A 114 9.75 6.27 1.54
C ILE A 114 9.53 6.20 3.04
N ASN A 115 8.30 5.88 3.48
CA ASN A 115 7.96 5.86 4.89
C ASN A 115 8.64 4.71 5.64
N ILE A 116 8.85 3.57 4.98
CA ILE A 116 9.58 2.43 5.54
C ILE A 116 11.05 2.78 5.73
N PHE A 117 11.71 3.40 4.75
CA PHE A 117 13.11 3.83 4.92
C PHE A 117 13.26 4.85 6.05
N LYS A 118 12.35 5.83 6.15
CA LYS A 118 12.31 6.75 7.30
C LYS A 118 12.13 6.00 8.62
N GLY A 119 11.26 4.99 8.66
CA GLY A 119 11.07 4.14 9.82
C GLY A 119 12.34 3.36 10.21
N PHE A 120 13.11 2.89 9.23
CA PHE A 120 14.42 2.27 9.49
C PHE A 120 15.44 3.26 10.05
N ASP A 121 15.49 4.48 9.53
CA ASP A 121 16.44 5.50 10.03
C ASP A 121 16.10 5.94 11.48
N ILE A 122 14.80 5.92 11.83
CA ILE A 122 14.32 6.20 13.19
C ILE A 122 14.64 5.05 14.14
N LEU A 123 14.26 3.82 13.79
CA LEU A 123 14.35 2.66 14.68
C LEU A 123 15.75 2.03 14.71
N LYS A 124 16.59 2.35 13.73
CA LYS A 124 17.93 1.79 13.53
C LYS A 124 17.97 0.26 13.75
N PRO A 125 17.11 -0.52 13.07
CA PRO A 125 17.12 -1.97 13.22
C PRO A 125 18.40 -2.55 12.63
N ARG A 126 18.68 -3.84 12.92
CA ARG A 126 19.79 -4.57 12.27
C ARG A 126 19.72 -4.42 10.74
N ASP A 127 20.85 -4.13 10.10
CA ASP A 127 20.94 -3.85 8.65
C ASP A 127 20.31 -4.92 7.76
N LYS A 128 20.29 -6.18 8.22
CA LYS A 128 19.63 -7.29 7.52
C LYS A 128 18.17 -7.00 7.15
N TRP A 129 17.44 -6.22 7.94
CA TRP A 129 16.03 -5.89 7.65
C TRP A 129 15.90 -4.87 6.52
N LYS A 130 16.81 -3.90 6.48
CA LYS A 130 16.90 -2.92 5.39
C LYS A 130 17.33 -3.61 4.10
N HIS A 131 18.36 -4.45 4.15
CA HIS A 131 18.82 -5.24 3.00
C HIS A 131 17.75 -6.20 2.48
N ALA A 132 17.06 -6.92 3.37
CA ALA A 132 15.96 -7.79 2.97
C ALA A 132 14.84 -7.00 2.28
N TYR A 133 14.48 -5.82 2.80
CA TYR A 133 13.46 -5.00 2.14
C TYR A 133 13.91 -4.48 0.78
N ILE A 134 15.17 -4.05 0.65
CA ILE A 134 15.75 -3.65 -0.65
C ILE A 134 15.68 -4.81 -1.65
N ALA A 135 16.07 -6.02 -1.24
CA ALA A 135 16.03 -7.20 -2.12
C ALA A 135 14.60 -7.56 -2.57
N VAL A 136 13.57 -7.22 -1.78
CA VAL A 136 12.17 -7.46 -2.14
C VAL A 136 11.65 -6.44 -3.18
N ILE A 137 12.18 -5.22 -3.19
CA ILE A 137 11.69 -4.13 -4.06
C ILE A 137 12.59 -3.85 -5.29
N ALA A 138 13.79 -4.41 -5.33
CA ALA A 138 14.73 -4.35 -6.45
C ALA A 138 14.33 -5.33 -7.56
#